data_AF-A0A7M4A2G6-F1
#
_entry.id   AF-A0A7M4A2G6-F1
#
_cell.length_a   1.000
_cell.length_b   1.000
_cell.length_c   1.000
_cell.angle_alpha   90.00
_cell.angle_beta   90.00
_cell.angle_gamma   90.00
#
_symmetry.space_group_name_H-M   'P 1'
#
loop_
_entity.id
_entity.type
_entity.pdbx_description
1 polymer ?
#
loop_
_entity_poly.entity_id
_entity_poly.type
_entity_poly.pdbx_seq_one_letter_code
_entity_poly.pdbx_strand_id
1 'polypeptide(L)'
;DDVINEVESRIMSASRELDSLVQGVIQQDSNSLAATELDIMEAKKYLSLHKLKRAKSSVRKAEKALVTLEEDVLYLRRSIAMLHRLLKEKKIDRIEAENILIGLRKATSNAEIGDVGQAATEIEFLVDDLIGGNTSTLNPFFFRHFWLGVDTRWPAGGDSGVLLVRLINDGPIAMPAMRLSPPVPEGWSSIPSSVDLPIIAPGGNLPLRFDIKSEGRYGADEIPLSRKLAVSTGYEMRSGEIMVTIRA
;
A
#
# COMPACT_ATOMS: atom_id res chain seq x y z
N ASP A 1 23.87 -48.93 -32.01
CA ASP A 1 24.34 -48.42 -30.71
C ASP A 1 24.26 -46.90 -30.61
N ASP A 2 24.77 -46.10 -31.55
CA ASP A 2 24.72 -44.62 -31.46
C ASP A 2 23.29 -44.03 -31.45
N VAL A 3 22.35 -44.59 -32.20
CA VAL A 3 20.95 -44.12 -32.23
C VAL A 3 20.24 -44.32 -30.88
N ILE A 4 20.62 -45.36 -30.13
CA ILE A 4 20.02 -45.64 -28.82
C ILE A 4 20.54 -44.64 -27.78
N ASN A 5 21.84 -44.32 -27.83
CA ASN A 5 22.44 -43.30 -26.95
C ASN A 5 21.90 -41.89 -27.23
N GLU A 6 21.63 -41.54 -28.48
CA GLU A 6 21.05 -40.24 -28.84
C GLU A 6 19.61 -40.12 -28.32
N VAL A 7 18.80 -41.18 -28.45
CA VAL A 7 17.44 -41.23 -27.91
C VAL A 7 17.45 -41.16 -26.38
N GLU A 8 18.37 -41.87 -25.71
CA GLU A 8 18.49 -41.84 -24.26
C GLU A 8 18.93 -40.46 -23.75
N SER A 9 19.85 -39.79 -24.46
CA SER A 9 20.26 -38.41 -24.15
C SER A 9 19.11 -37.40 -24.29
N ARG A 10 18.26 -37.57 -25.32
CA ARG A 10 17.06 -36.76 -25.56
C ARG A 10 16.02 -36.99 -24.48
N ILE A 11 15.76 -38.23 -24.10
CA ILE A 11 14.84 -38.57 -23.01
C ILE A 11 15.33 -37.98 -21.69
N MET A 12 16.62 -38.07 -21.40
CA MET A 12 17.21 -37.48 -20.18
C MET A 12 17.16 -35.94 -20.19
N SER A 13 17.31 -35.29 -21.34
CA SER A 13 17.16 -33.84 -21.47
C SER A 13 15.70 -33.41 -21.27
N ALA A 14 14.75 -34.11 -21.89
CA ALA A 14 13.32 -33.85 -21.76
C ALA A 14 12.83 -34.11 -20.32
N SER A 15 13.35 -35.14 -19.65
CA SER A 15 13.03 -35.41 -18.25
C SER A 15 13.55 -34.31 -17.31
N ARG A 16 14.75 -33.77 -17.57
CA ARG A 16 15.28 -32.63 -16.78
C ARG A 16 14.52 -31.35 -17.04
N GLU A 17 14.10 -31.10 -18.27
CA GLU A 17 13.24 -29.95 -18.60
C GLU A 17 11.87 -30.08 -17.92
N LEU A 18 11.26 -31.26 -17.96
CA LEU A 18 10.01 -31.55 -17.25
C LEU A 18 10.17 -31.39 -15.74
N ASP A 19 11.23 -31.91 -15.13
CA ASP A 19 11.51 -31.72 -13.70
C ASP A 19 11.66 -30.22 -13.36
N SER A 20 12.32 -29.44 -14.22
CA SER A 20 12.47 -27.99 -14.02
C SER A 20 11.15 -27.23 -14.16
N LEU A 21 10.29 -27.65 -15.08
CA LEU A 21 8.95 -27.09 -15.28
C LEU A 21 8.04 -27.44 -14.10
N VAL A 22 8.04 -28.70 -13.67
CA VAL A 22 7.29 -29.17 -12.50
C VAL A 22 7.76 -28.46 -11.24
N GLN A 23 9.07 -28.27 -11.06
CA GLN A 23 9.60 -27.52 -9.93
C GLN A 23 9.22 -26.02 -10.00
N GLY A 24 9.12 -25.46 -11.21
CA GLY A 24 8.61 -24.10 -11.42
C GLY A 24 7.11 -23.95 -11.10
N VAL A 25 6.28 -24.92 -11.47
CA VAL A 25 4.84 -24.93 -11.17
C VAL A 25 4.59 -25.16 -9.68
N ILE A 26 5.32 -26.07 -9.04
CA ILE A 26 5.23 -26.29 -7.59
C ILE A 26 5.65 -25.02 -6.82
N GLN A 27 6.61 -24.24 -7.33
CA GLN A 27 6.99 -22.96 -6.71
C GLN A 27 5.95 -21.85 -6.93
N GLN A 28 5.16 -21.92 -7.99
CA GLN A 28 4.06 -20.97 -8.23
C GLN A 28 2.83 -21.27 -7.36
N ASP A 29 2.60 -22.55 -7.02
CA ASP A 29 1.51 -22.99 -6.16
C ASP A 29 1.93 -23.26 -4.69
N SER A 30 3.22 -23.17 -4.36
CA SER A 30 3.69 -23.37 -2.99
C SER A 30 3.53 -22.09 -2.19
N ASN A 31 2.71 -22.16 -1.15
CA ASN A 31 2.53 -21.11 -0.14
C ASN A 31 3.88 -20.52 0.29
N SER A 32 3.95 -19.19 0.48
CA SER A 32 5.17 -18.46 0.83
C SER A 32 5.92 -19.09 2.02
N LEU A 33 5.18 -19.59 3.01
CA LEU A 33 5.76 -20.29 4.16
C LEU A 33 6.31 -21.68 3.80
N ALA A 34 5.57 -22.49 3.03
CA ALA A 34 6.01 -23.83 2.63
C ALA A 34 7.29 -23.79 1.77
N ALA A 35 7.43 -22.78 0.91
CA ALA A 35 8.65 -22.53 0.14
C ALA A 35 9.86 -22.24 1.06
N THR A 36 9.66 -21.42 2.11
CA THR A 36 10.73 -21.14 3.09
C THR A 36 11.14 -22.40 3.86
N GLU A 37 10.19 -23.25 4.27
CA GLU A 37 10.48 -24.50 4.97
C GLU A 37 11.30 -25.45 4.11
N LEU A 38 10.98 -25.54 2.82
CA LEU A 38 11.73 -26.35 1.84
C LEU A 38 13.17 -25.84 1.71
N ASP A 39 13.36 -24.54 1.55
CA ASP A 39 14.70 -23.93 1.50
C ASP A 39 15.49 -24.22 2.80
N ILE A 40 14.88 -24.13 3.98
CA ILE A 40 15.57 -24.46 5.24
C ILE A 40 15.91 -25.96 5.33
N MET A 41 15.04 -26.85 4.86
CA MET A 41 15.33 -28.29 4.78
C MET A 41 16.50 -28.60 3.84
N GLU A 42 16.55 -27.94 2.68
CA GLU A 42 17.68 -28.04 1.75
C GLU A 42 18.98 -27.54 2.37
N ALA A 43 18.94 -26.40 3.07
CA ALA A 43 20.08 -25.87 3.78
C ALA A 43 20.62 -26.89 4.81
N LYS A 44 19.73 -27.53 5.58
CA LYS A 44 20.10 -28.58 6.55
C LYS A 44 20.76 -29.79 5.87
N LYS A 45 20.23 -30.21 4.72
CA LYS A 45 20.83 -31.29 3.90
C LYS A 45 22.20 -30.89 3.35
N TYR A 46 22.39 -29.64 2.92
CA TYR A 46 23.70 -29.18 2.46
C TYR A 46 24.71 -29.05 3.60
N LEU A 47 24.28 -28.68 4.81
CA LEU A 47 25.13 -28.65 6.00
C LEU A 47 25.60 -30.06 6.40
N SER A 48 24.71 -31.06 6.37
CA SER A 48 25.09 -32.45 6.68
C SER A 48 26.06 -33.03 5.65
N LEU A 49 26.04 -32.54 4.41
CA LEU A 49 26.97 -32.89 3.35
C LEU A 49 28.24 -31.99 3.32
N HIS A 50 28.46 -31.15 4.34
CA HIS A 50 29.56 -30.18 4.43
C HIS A 50 29.65 -29.19 3.24
N LYS A 51 28.56 -28.97 2.50
CA LYS A 51 28.48 -28.02 1.38
C LYS A 51 28.11 -26.62 1.87
N LEU A 52 29.01 -26.00 2.64
CA LEU A 52 28.78 -24.72 3.32
C LEU A 52 28.33 -23.58 2.40
N LYS A 53 28.91 -23.46 1.19
CA LYS A 53 28.52 -22.41 0.23
C LYS A 53 27.07 -22.56 -0.24
N ARG A 54 26.62 -23.79 -0.51
CA ARG A 54 25.24 -24.06 -0.95
C ARG A 54 24.24 -23.91 0.18
N ALA A 55 24.59 -24.39 1.38
CA ALA A 55 23.80 -24.14 2.58
C ALA A 55 23.58 -22.64 2.82
N LYS A 56 24.65 -21.83 2.77
CA LYS A 56 24.56 -20.37 2.92
C LYS A 56 23.66 -19.73 1.87
N SER A 57 23.72 -20.18 0.61
CA SER A 57 22.85 -19.66 -0.45
C SER A 57 21.38 -19.99 -0.20
N SER A 58 21.09 -21.18 0.31
CA SER A 58 19.74 -21.66 0.59
C SER A 58 19.14 -20.93 1.80
N VAL A 59 19.91 -20.72 2.87
CA VAL A 59 19.50 -19.85 4.00
C VAL A 59 19.21 -18.42 3.53
N ARG A 60 20.06 -17.83 2.68
CA ARG A 60 19.82 -16.48 2.14
C ARG A 60 18.56 -16.38 1.28
N LYS A 61 18.12 -17.47 0.64
CA LYS A 61 16.86 -17.50 -0.10
C LYS A 61 15.69 -17.51 0.87
N ALA A 62 15.73 -18.37 1.89
CA ALA A 62 14.73 -18.40 2.95
C ALA A 62 14.63 -17.05 3.69
N GLU A 63 15.75 -16.40 4.02
CA GLU A 63 15.77 -15.06 4.63
C GLU A 63 15.03 -14.02 3.78
N LYS A 64 15.27 -14.00 2.46
CA LYS A 64 14.58 -13.07 1.55
C LYS A 64 13.08 -13.35 1.49
N ALA A 65 12.69 -14.62 1.43
CA ALA A 65 11.29 -15.01 1.40
C ALA A 65 10.57 -14.74 2.74
N LEU A 66 11.28 -14.75 3.86
CA LEU A 66 10.74 -14.32 5.16
C LEU A 66 10.54 -12.80 5.23
N VAL A 67 11.40 -12.00 4.61
CA VAL A 67 11.21 -10.53 4.51
C VAL A 67 9.94 -10.19 3.73
N THR A 68 9.70 -10.87 2.61
CA THR A 68 8.45 -10.68 1.85
C THR A 68 7.24 -11.13 2.64
N LEU A 69 7.34 -12.25 3.37
CA LEU A 69 6.26 -12.72 4.25
C LEU A 69 5.96 -11.72 5.38
N GLU A 70 6.98 -11.04 5.93
CA GLU A 70 6.80 -10.00 6.94
C GLU A 70 5.96 -8.83 6.38
N GLU A 71 6.25 -8.39 5.16
CA GLU A 71 5.47 -7.36 4.46
C GLU A 71 4.00 -7.81 4.28
N ASP A 72 3.78 -9.07 3.85
CA ASP A 72 2.44 -9.64 3.70
C ASP A 72 1.67 -9.72 5.03
N VAL A 73 2.35 -10.07 6.14
CA VAL A 73 1.74 -10.10 7.49
C VAL A 73 1.35 -8.69 7.94
N LEU A 74 2.20 -7.70 7.71
CA LEU A 74 1.88 -6.30 8.00
C LEU A 74 0.67 -5.84 7.18
N TYR A 75 0.61 -6.24 5.91
CA TYR A 75 -0.51 -5.97 5.04
C TYR A 75 -1.80 -6.59 5.56
N LEU A 76 -1.79 -7.89 5.88
CA LEU A 76 -2.93 -8.60 6.49
C LEU A 76 -3.42 -7.91 7.76
N ARG A 77 -2.51 -7.53 8.66
CA ARG A 77 -2.84 -6.83 9.91
C ARG A 77 -3.56 -5.51 9.64
N ARG A 78 -3.11 -4.75 8.63
CA ARG A 78 -3.74 -3.48 8.22
C ARG A 78 -5.15 -3.73 7.69
N SER A 79 -5.32 -4.70 6.80
CA SER A 79 -6.61 -5.06 6.21
C SER A 79 -7.61 -5.51 7.29
N ILE A 80 -7.18 -6.32 8.26
CA ILE A 80 -8.01 -6.72 9.41
C ILE A 80 -8.42 -5.51 10.25
N ALA A 81 -7.48 -4.60 10.53
CA ALA A 81 -7.78 -3.41 11.32
C ALA A 81 -8.79 -2.49 10.62
N MET A 82 -8.68 -2.34 9.30
CA MET A 82 -9.66 -1.61 8.49
C MET A 82 -11.03 -2.27 8.53
N LEU A 83 -11.10 -3.58 8.28
CA LEU A 83 -12.34 -4.33 8.36
C LEU A 83 -12.99 -4.17 9.74
N HIS A 84 -12.23 -4.39 10.82
CA HIS A 84 -12.73 -4.24 12.18
C HIS A 84 -13.28 -2.83 12.45
N ARG A 85 -12.61 -1.79 11.95
CA ARG A 85 -13.10 -0.41 12.05
C ARG A 85 -14.41 -0.21 11.28
N LEU A 86 -14.51 -0.74 10.06
CA LEU A 86 -15.72 -0.68 9.26
C LEU A 86 -16.89 -1.40 9.94
N LEU A 87 -16.65 -2.59 10.50
CA LEU A 87 -17.67 -3.36 11.22
C LEU A 87 -18.18 -2.62 12.46
N LYS A 88 -17.35 -1.78 13.09
CA LYS A 88 -17.73 -0.96 14.24
C LYS A 88 -18.53 0.28 13.85
N GLU A 89 -18.19 0.91 12.73
CA GLU A 89 -18.77 2.18 12.29
C GLU A 89 -20.04 1.98 11.43
N LYS A 90 -20.16 0.87 10.69
CA LYS A 90 -21.30 0.58 9.80
C LYS A 90 -22.34 -0.30 10.49
N LYS A 91 -23.63 -0.01 10.27
CA LYS A 91 -24.72 -0.95 10.57
C LYS A 91 -24.83 -1.95 9.42
N ILE A 92 -24.60 -3.22 9.73
CA ILE A 92 -24.51 -4.31 8.73
C ILE A 92 -25.84 -5.02 8.66
N ASP A 93 -26.31 -5.30 7.44
CA ASP A 93 -27.50 -6.13 7.21
C ASP A 93 -27.16 -7.63 7.26
N ARG A 94 -28.16 -8.49 7.43
CA ARG A 94 -27.96 -9.94 7.56
C ARG A 94 -27.25 -10.56 6.35
N ILE A 95 -27.55 -10.08 5.14
CA ILE A 95 -26.93 -10.56 3.89
C ILE A 95 -25.47 -10.13 3.81
N GLU A 96 -25.16 -8.87 4.16
CA GLU A 96 -23.78 -8.38 4.22
C GLU A 96 -22.97 -9.15 5.27
N ALA A 97 -23.56 -9.43 6.44
CA ALA A 97 -22.91 -10.21 7.49
C ALA A 97 -22.56 -11.64 7.04
N GLU A 98 -23.44 -12.29 6.26
CA GLU A 98 -23.16 -13.61 5.69
C GLU A 98 -21.99 -13.57 4.71
N ASN A 99 -21.96 -12.58 3.80
CA ASN A 99 -20.85 -12.41 2.86
C ASN A 99 -19.52 -12.18 3.58
N ILE A 100 -19.52 -11.37 4.63
CA ILE A 100 -18.33 -11.11 5.46
C ILE A 100 -17.86 -12.40 6.14
N LEU A 101 -18.76 -13.19 6.71
CA LEU A 101 -18.41 -14.46 7.35
C LEU A 101 -17.82 -15.46 6.35
N ILE A 102 -18.36 -15.53 5.13
CA ILE A 102 -17.84 -16.39 4.07
C ILE A 102 -16.44 -15.93 3.65
N GLY A 103 -16.23 -14.63 3.42
CA GLY A 103 -14.92 -14.10 3.04
C GLY A 103 -13.88 -14.24 4.16
N LEU A 104 -14.25 -13.98 5.42
CA LEU A 104 -13.37 -14.19 6.57
C LEU A 104 -12.96 -15.65 6.71
N ARG A 105 -13.86 -16.58 6.42
CA ARG A 105 -13.54 -18.02 6.40
C ARG A 105 -12.53 -18.34 5.30
N LYS A 106 -12.67 -17.78 4.09
CA LYS A 106 -11.68 -17.95 3.01
C LYS A 106 -10.32 -17.38 3.39
N ALA A 107 -10.29 -16.15 3.91
CA ALA A 107 -9.06 -15.51 4.37
C ALA A 107 -8.37 -16.33 5.47
N THR A 108 -9.15 -16.86 6.42
CA THR A 108 -8.63 -17.75 7.48
C THR A 108 -8.04 -19.04 6.89
N SER A 109 -8.73 -19.66 5.94
CA SER A 109 -8.23 -20.87 5.27
C SER A 109 -6.91 -20.61 4.54
N ASN A 110 -6.75 -19.47 3.86
CA ASN A 110 -5.52 -19.11 3.18
C ASN A 110 -4.38 -18.85 4.20
N ALA A 111 -4.69 -18.16 5.30
CA ALA A 111 -3.73 -17.91 6.38
C ALA A 111 -3.28 -19.20 7.09
N GLU A 112 -4.20 -20.15 7.33
CA GLU A 112 -3.88 -21.46 7.93
C GLU A 112 -2.91 -22.28 7.06
N ILE A 113 -3.02 -22.14 5.74
CA ILE A 113 -2.19 -22.83 4.76
C ILE A 113 -0.84 -22.10 4.55
N GLY A 114 -0.66 -20.92 5.16
CA GLY A 114 0.57 -20.14 5.11
C GLY A 114 0.68 -19.18 3.91
N ASP A 115 -0.44 -18.93 3.22
CA ASP A 115 -0.56 -17.93 2.17
C ASP A 115 -1.18 -16.64 2.72
N VAL A 116 -0.32 -15.86 3.37
CA VAL A 116 -0.72 -14.63 4.07
C VAL A 116 -1.08 -13.51 3.09
N GLY A 117 -0.42 -13.45 1.93
CA GLY A 117 -0.70 -12.45 0.89
C GLY A 117 -2.10 -12.62 0.30
N GLN A 118 -2.50 -13.85 -0.04
CA GLN A 118 -3.87 -14.13 -0.49
C GLN A 118 -4.89 -13.89 0.62
N ALA A 119 -4.58 -14.26 1.87
CA ALA A 119 -5.46 -13.96 3.00
C ALA A 119 -5.71 -12.45 3.16
N ALA A 120 -4.67 -11.62 2.99
CA ALA A 120 -4.79 -10.16 3.08
C ALA A 120 -5.66 -9.58 1.96
N THR A 121 -5.49 -10.10 0.75
CA THR A 121 -6.26 -9.71 -0.44
C THR A 121 -7.75 -10.04 -0.28
N GLU A 122 -8.10 -11.22 0.26
CA GLU A 122 -9.49 -11.58 0.55
C GLU A 122 -10.15 -10.62 1.56
N ILE A 123 -9.40 -10.19 2.57
CA ILE A 123 -9.91 -9.20 3.55
C ILE A 123 -10.04 -7.82 2.93
N GLU A 124 -9.14 -7.43 2.03
CA GLU A 124 -9.26 -6.18 1.27
C GLU A 124 -10.52 -6.17 0.39
N PHE A 125 -10.84 -7.25 -0.31
CA PHE A 125 -12.09 -7.32 -1.08
C PHE A 125 -13.33 -7.16 -0.20
N LEU A 126 -13.33 -7.74 1.00
CA LEU A 126 -14.41 -7.51 1.96
C LEU A 126 -14.49 -6.04 2.40
N VAL A 127 -13.34 -5.40 2.63
CA VAL A 127 -13.25 -3.98 2.96
C VAL A 127 -13.83 -3.13 1.83
N ASP A 128 -13.47 -3.41 0.59
CA ASP A 128 -13.97 -2.71 -0.60
C ASP A 128 -15.48 -2.87 -0.80
N ASP A 129 -16.00 -4.09 -0.66
CA ASP A 129 -17.43 -4.37 -0.72
C ASP A 129 -18.20 -3.60 0.37
N LEU A 130 -17.65 -3.56 1.59
CA LEU A 130 -18.22 -2.81 2.70
C LEU A 130 -18.21 -1.30 2.45
N ILE A 131 -17.14 -0.77 1.84
CA ILE A 131 -16.99 0.65 1.47
C ILE A 131 -17.94 1.01 0.33
N GLY A 132 -18.21 0.12 -0.61
CA GLY A 132 -19.11 0.33 -1.76
C GLY A 132 -20.55 0.66 -1.37
N GLY A 133 -20.99 0.28 -0.18
CA GLY A 133 -22.35 0.55 0.31
C GLY A 133 -22.48 1.88 1.08
N ASN A 134 -23.06 2.92 0.47
CA ASN A 134 -23.55 4.16 1.13
C ASN A 134 -22.67 4.73 2.29
N THR A 135 -21.35 4.62 2.21
CA THR A 135 -20.42 5.01 3.28
C THR A 135 -20.04 6.49 3.24
N SER A 136 -21.04 7.37 3.16
CA SER A 136 -20.82 8.82 3.22
C SER A 136 -20.35 9.32 4.59
N THR A 137 -20.42 8.48 5.63
CA THR A 137 -20.08 8.82 7.02
C THR A 137 -18.67 8.40 7.44
N LEU A 138 -17.97 7.64 6.60
CA LEU A 138 -16.61 7.19 6.90
C LEU A 138 -15.60 8.24 6.49
N ASN A 139 -14.51 8.34 7.25
CA ASN A 139 -13.44 9.27 6.92
C ASN A 139 -12.74 8.82 5.60
N PRO A 140 -12.79 9.64 4.53
CA PRO A 140 -12.27 9.25 3.22
C PRO A 140 -10.75 9.04 3.22
N PHE A 141 -10.01 9.63 4.16
CA PHE A 141 -8.57 9.43 4.29
C PHE A 141 -8.18 8.00 4.66
N PHE A 142 -9.06 7.20 5.24
CA PHE A 142 -8.73 5.80 5.59
C PHE A 142 -9.14 4.79 4.52
N PHE A 143 -10.13 5.14 3.70
CA PHE A 143 -10.87 4.16 2.90
C PHE A 143 -11.01 4.54 1.43
N ARG A 144 -10.37 5.64 1.01
CA ARG A 144 -10.37 6.09 -0.39
C ARG A 144 -8.95 6.14 -0.91
N HIS A 145 -8.84 5.95 -2.21
CA HIS A 145 -7.63 6.27 -2.95
C HIS A 145 -7.74 7.71 -3.43
N PHE A 146 -6.75 8.51 -3.07
CA PHE A 146 -6.59 9.84 -3.64
C PHE A 146 -5.14 10.28 -3.57
N TRP A 147 -4.81 11.20 -4.47
CA TRP A 147 -3.56 11.92 -4.45
C TRP A 147 -3.78 13.34 -3.93
N LEU A 148 -2.96 13.75 -2.96
CA LEU A 148 -2.97 15.09 -2.38
C LEU A 148 -1.60 15.76 -2.61
N GLY A 149 -1.58 16.80 -3.42
CA GLY A 149 -0.42 17.67 -3.61
C GLY A 149 -0.54 18.92 -2.75
N VAL A 150 0.53 19.29 -2.06
CA VAL A 150 0.63 20.57 -1.33
C VAL A 150 1.85 21.30 -1.85
N ASP A 151 1.65 22.45 -2.49
CA ASP A 151 2.70 23.33 -3.02
C ASP A 151 2.63 24.67 -2.29
N THR A 152 3.69 25.02 -1.58
CA THR A 152 3.79 26.31 -0.90
C THR A 152 4.71 27.24 -1.67
N ARG A 153 4.21 28.41 -2.05
CA ARG A 153 4.97 29.43 -2.81
C ARG A 153 5.02 30.75 -2.07
N TRP A 154 6.22 31.27 -1.86
CA TRP A 154 6.42 32.61 -1.32
C TRP A 154 6.94 33.58 -2.40
N PRO A 155 6.22 34.67 -2.72
CA PRO A 155 6.75 35.71 -3.59
C PRO A 155 7.87 36.48 -2.89
N ALA A 156 8.89 36.91 -3.65
CA ALA A 156 10.00 37.69 -3.10
C ALA A 156 9.48 39.04 -2.57
N GLY A 157 9.74 39.33 -1.29
CA GLY A 157 9.31 40.57 -0.63
C GLY A 157 7.82 40.67 -0.28
N GLY A 158 7.08 39.55 -0.33
CA GLY A 158 5.67 39.53 0.10
C GLY A 158 5.50 39.13 1.57
N ASP A 159 4.55 39.78 2.26
CA ASP A 159 4.18 39.46 3.65
C ASP A 159 3.27 38.22 3.78
N SER A 160 2.78 37.71 2.65
CA SER A 160 1.91 36.54 2.58
C SER A 160 2.39 35.54 1.53
N GLY A 161 2.33 34.26 1.86
CA GLY A 161 2.54 33.15 0.95
C GLY A 161 1.24 32.64 0.36
N VAL A 162 1.36 31.82 -0.67
CA VAL A 162 0.25 31.09 -1.28
C VAL A 162 0.50 29.60 -1.08
N LEU A 163 -0.47 28.92 -0.48
CA LEU A 163 -0.52 27.47 -0.34
C LEU A 163 -1.53 26.92 -1.35
N LEU A 164 -1.05 26.09 -2.27
CA LEU A 164 -1.85 25.40 -3.26
C LEU A 164 -2.02 23.95 -2.80
N VAL A 165 -3.25 23.53 -2.56
CA VAL A 165 -3.59 22.15 -2.24
C VAL A 165 -4.33 21.56 -3.43
N ARG A 166 -3.87 20.45 -3.98
CA ARG A 166 -4.49 19.78 -5.11
C ARG A 166 -4.92 18.40 -4.68
N LEU A 167 -6.22 18.13 -4.76
CA LEU A 167 -6.79 16.84 -4.41
C LEU A 167 -7.29 16.16 -5.69
N ILE A 168 -6.82 14.94 -5.96
CA ILE A 168 -7.21 14.13 -7.12
C ILE A 168 -7.78 12.81 -6.61
N ASN A 169 -9.00 12.47 -7.01
CA ASN A 169 -9.54 11.13 -6.77
C ASN A 169 -8.97 10.17 -7.81
N ASP A 170 -8.02 9.34 -7.44
CA ASP A 170 -7.47 8.27 -8.29
C ASP A 170 -8.18 6.93 -8.07
N GLY A 171 -9.12 6.86 -7.11
CA GLY A 171 -9.89 5.68 -6.80
C GLY A 171 -11.10 5.44 -7.71
N PRO A 172 -11.64 4.20 -7.70
CA PRO A 172 -12.81 3.83 -8.50
C PRO A 172 -14.13 4.36 -7.94
N ILE A 173 -14.14 4.87 -6.70
CA ILE A 173 -15.35 5.35 -6.02
C ILE A 173 -15.24 6.85 -5.77
N ALA A 174 -16.37 7.56 -5.89
CA ALA A 174 -16.41 8.99 -5.60
C ALA A 174 -16.04 9.30 -4.14
N MET A 175 -15.25 10.35 -3.93
CA MET A 175 -15.02 10.87 -2.59
C MET A 175 -16.24 11.65 -2.11
N PRO A 176 -16.69 11.46 -0.86
CA PRO A 176 -17.81 12.19 -0.31
C PRO A 176 -17.50 13.68 -0.17
N ALA A 177 -18.55 14.49 -0.06
CA ALA A 177 -18.40 15.88 0.32
C ALA A 177 -17.78 15.97 1.73
N MET A 178 -16.80 16.85 1.91
CA MET A 178 -16.06 16.97 3.16
C MET A 178 -15.55 18.39 3.35
N ARG A 179 -15.23 18.75 4.59
CA ARG A 179 -14.61 20.05 4.90
C ARG A 179 -13.12 19.88 5.13
N LEU A 180 -12.30 20.57 4.34
CA LEU A 180 -10.85 20.49 4.42
C LEU A 180 -10.30 21.76 5.09
N SER A 181 -9.49 21.57 6.12
CA SER A 181 -8.60 22.61 6.65
C SER A 181 -7.24 22.49 5.95
N PRO A 182 -6.61 23.62 5.57
CA PRO A 182 -5.30 23.57 4.94
C PRO A 182 -4.23 23.11 5.96
N PRO A 183 -3.23 22.34 5.53
CA PRO A 183 -2.10 21.97 6.37
C PRO A 183 -1.15 23.18 6.52
N VAL A 184 -1.42 24.03 7.51
CA VAL A 184 -0.56 25.16 7.88
C VAL A 184 0.35 24.80 9.06
N PRO A 185 1.63 25.25 9.06
CA PRO A 185 2.52 25.09 10.21
C PRO A 185 1.99 25.80 11.47
N GLU A 186 2.49 25.39 12.63
CA GLU A 186 2.15 26.03 13.91
C GLU A 186 2.57 27.51 13.93
N GLY A 187 1.71 28.38 14.46
CA GLY A 187 1.92 29.84 14.47
C GLY A 187 1.69 30.52 13.11
N TRP A 188 1.05 29.83 12.16
CA TRP A 188 0.68 30.38 10.86
C TRP A 188 -0.84 30.35 10.70
N SER A 189 -1.37 31.34 10.01
CA SER A 189 -2.80 31.48 9.71
C SER A 189 -3.04 31.33 8.21
N SER A 190 -4.22 30.79 7.85
CA SER A 190 -4.66 30.67 6.46
C SER A 190 -5.99 31.38 6.22
N ILE A 191 -6.13 31.92 5.02
CA ILE A 191 -7.38 32.51 4.52
C ILE A 191 -7.69 31.85 3.18
N PRO A 192 -8.81 31.11 3.05
CA PRO A 192 -9.77 30.74 4.10
C PRO A 192 -9.19 29.76 5.13
N SER A 193 -9.81 29.64 6.32
CA SER A 193 -9.42 28.67 7.36
C SER A 193 -9.89 27.24 7.05
N SER A 194 -10.91 27.11 6.19
CA SER A 194 -11.43 25.82 5.73
C SER A 194 -12.25 26.00 4.47
N VAL A 195 -12.31 24.98 3.63
CA VAL A 195 -13.14 24.96 2.42
C VAL A 195 -14.02 23.70 2.42
N ASP A 196 -15.29 23.87 2.07
CA ASP A 196 -16.20 22.77 1.82
C ASP A 196 -15.96 22.21 0.42
N LEU A 197 -15.63 20.94 0.34
CA LEU A 197 -15.35 20.21 -0.88
C LEU A 197 -16.62 19.49 -1.34
N PRO A 198 -16.99 19.58 -2.63
CA PRO A 198 -18.08 18.81 -3.19
C PRO A 198 -17.71 17.33 -3.28
N ILE A 199 -18.67 16.49 -3.69
CA ILE A 199 -18.39 15.11 -4.08
C ILE A 199 -17.42 15.12 -5.28
N ILE A 200 -16.32 14.37 -5.19
CA ILE A 200 -15.31 14.30 -6.23
C ILE A 200 -15.42 12.94 -6.92
N ALA A 201 -15.91 12.91 -8.16
CA ALA A 201 -16.01 11.70 -8.96
C ALA A 201 -14.61 11.06 -9.21
N PRO A 202 -14.54 9.77 -9.56
CA PRO A 202 -13.30 9.13 -10.02
C PRO A 202 -12.61 9.93 -11.14
N GLY A 203 -11.30 10.15 -11.01
CA GLY A 203 -10.52 11.01 -11.90
C GLY A 203 -10.72 12.53 -11.70
N GLY A 204 -11.58 12.92 -10.76
CA GLY A 204 -11.85 14.32 -10.43
C GLY A 204 -10.63 15.00 -9.82
N ASN A 205 -10.38 16.24 -10.24
CA ASN A 205 -9.23 17.04 -9.81
C ASN A 205 -9.73 18.38 -9.25
N LEU A 206 -9.42 18.64 -7.98
CA LEU A 206 -9.85 19.83 -7.25
C LEU A 206 -8.63 20.62 -6.75
N PRO A 207 -8.24 21.69 -7.47
CA PRO A 207 -7.23 22.62 -6.98
C PRO A 207 -7.86 23.62 -6.00
N LEU A 208 -7.21 23.80 -4.86
CA LEU A 208 -7.57 24.71 -3.78
C LEU A 208 -6.42 25.68 -3.55
N ARG A 209 -6.77 26.92 -3.23
CA ARG A 209 -5.81 27.99 -2.93
C ARG A 209 -6.12 28.59 -1.57
N PHE A 210 -5.08 28.70 -0.76
CA PHE A 210 -5.11 29.34 0.54
C PHE A 210 -4.02 30.41 0.59
N ASP A 211 -4.34 31.59 1.06
CA ASP A 211 -3.34 32.61 1.36
C ASP A 211 -2.87 32.38 2.81
N ILE A 212 -1.56 32.25 3.03
CA ILE A 212 -0.96 31.92 4.33
C ILE A 212 -0.13 33.09 4.86
N LYS A 213 -0.21 33.33 6.17
CA LYS A 213 0.56 34.36 6.87
C LYS A 213 1.17 33.80 8.14
N SER A 214 2.44 34.11 8.37
CA SER A 214 3.09 33.81 9.64
C SER A 214 2.64 34.84 10.69
N GLU A 215 2.32 34.39 11.90
CA GLU A 215 1.93 35.28 13.01
C GLU A 215 3.14 35.96 13.68
N GLY A 216 4.36 35.64 13.22
CA GLY A 216 5.58 36.32 13.65
C GLY A 216 5.56 37.79 13.23
N ARG A 217 5.75 38.70 14.20
CA ARG A 217 6.04 40.11 13.91
C ARG A 217 7.47 40.21 13.40
N TYR A 218 7.65 40.13 12.09
CA TYR A 218 8.93 40.52 11.49
C TYR A 218 9.11 42.03 11.67
N GLY A 219 10.28 42.46 12.17
CA GLY A 219 10.63 43.87 12.21
C GLY A 219 10.65 44.45 10.79
N ALA A 220 10.56 45.77 10.64
CA ALA A 220 10.56 46.44 9.33
C ALA A 220 11.81 46.14 8.45
N ASP A 221 12.87 45.56 9.04
CA ASP A 221 14.11 45.13 8.37
C ASP A 221 14.26 43.60 8.20
N GLU A 222 13.32 42.78 8.71
CA GLU A 222 13.36 41.34 8.52
C GLU A 222 12.46 40.93 7.36
N ILE A 223 13.04 40.82 6.17
CA ILE A 223 12.36 40.20 5.03
C ILE A 223 12.22 38.70 5.35
N PRO A 224 10.99 38.15 5.52
CA PRO A 224 10.81 36.76 5.98
C PRO A 224 11.42 35.73 5.03
N LEU A 225 11.57 36.07 3.74
CA LEU A 225 12.29 35.27 2.74
C LEU A 225 12.96 36.16 1.68
N SER A 226 14.28 36.07 1.56
CA SER A 226 15.07 36.78 0.53
C SER A 226 15.00 36.12 -0.86
N ARG A 227 14.47 34.90 -0.96
CA ARG A 227 14.34 34.11 -2.20
C ARG A 227 13.02 33.37 -2.25
N LYS A 228 12.57 33.05 -3.47
CA LYS A 228 11.41 32.20 -3.72
C LYS A 228 11.64 30.81 -3.12
N LEU A 229 10.79 30.42 -2.16
CA LEU A 229 10.71 29.05 -1.65
C LEU A 229 9.51 28.36 -2.31
N ALA A 230 9.75 27.15 -2.81
CA ALA A 230 8.73 26.27 -3.38
C ALA A 230 8.91 24.87 -2.79
N VAL A 231 8.01 24.45 -1.91
CA VAL A 231 8.02 23.09 -1.35
C VAL A 231 6.78 22.37 -1.87
N SER A 232 6.99 21.26 -2.56
CA SER A 232 5.93 20.40 -3.09
C SER A 232 5.97 19.04 -2.38
N THR A 233 4.90 18.70 -1.67
CA THR A 233 4.70 17.36 -1.09
C THR A 233 3.52 16.68 -1.76
N GLY A 234 3.71 15.46 -2.27
CA GLY A 234 2.64 14.60 -2.78
C GLY A 234 2.38 13.46 -1.81
N TYR A 235 1.13 13.27 -1.43
CA TYR A 235 0.65 12.14 -0.63
C TYR A 235 -0.24 11.28 -1.51
N GLU A 236 0.15 10.03 -1.71
CA GLU A 236 -0.70 9.02 -2.33
C GLU A 236 -1.29 8.16 -1.22
N MET A 237 -2.61 8.24 -1.05
CA MET A 237 -3.33 7.44 -0.07
C MET A 237 -3.90 6.21 -0.78
N ARG A 238 -3.65 5.01 -0.25
CA ARG A 238 -4.27 3.77 -0.69
C ARG A 238 -4.74 2.95 0.50
N SER A 239 -6.03 3.03 0.84
CA SER A 239 -6.63 2.23 1.93
C SER A 239 -5.76 2.22 3.20
N GLY A 240 -5.40 3.42 3.67
CA GLY A 240 -4.58 3.61 4.87
C GLY A 240 -3.06 3.49 4.68
N GLU A 241 -2.58 3.13 3.48
CA GLU A 241 -1.19 3.33 3.08
C GLU A 241 -0.95 4.77 2.64
N ILE A 242 0.13 5.39 3.11
CA ILE A 242 0.50 6.74 2.74
C ILE A 242 1.90 6.70 2.14
N MET A 243 2.00 6.93 0.83
CA MET A 243 3.28 7.20 0.19
C MET A 243 3.49 8.71 0.08
N VAL A 244 4.63 9.18 0.61
CA VAL A 244 4.97 10.61 0.63
C VAL A 244 6.14 10.86 -0.31
N THR A 245 5.95 11.76 -1.27
CA THR A 245 7.01 12.26 -2.13
C THR A 245 7.25 13.73 -1.84
N ILE A 246 8.47 14.10 -1.46
CA ILE A 246 8.84 15.48 -1.16
C ILE A 246 9.81 15.99 -2.22
N ARG A 247 9.53 17.17 -2.76
CA ARG A 247 10.42 17.92 -3.64
C ARG A 247 10.54 19.36 -3.13
N ALA A 248 11.77 19.79 -2.85
CA ALA A 248 12.11 21.14 -2.40
C ALA A 248 13.14 21.77 -3.35
#